data_AF-A0A4V2RNP6-F1
#
_entry.id   AF-A0A4V2RNP6-F1
#
_cell.length_a   1.000
_cell.length_b   1.000
_cell.length_c   1.000
_cell.angle_alpha   90.00
_cell.angle_beta   90.00
_cell.angle_gamma   90.00
#
_symmetry.space_group_name_H-M   'P 1'
#
loop_
_entity.id
_entity.type
_entity.pdbx_description
1 polymer ?
#
loop_
_entity_poly.entity_id
_entity_poly.type
_entity_poly.pdbx_seq_one_letter_code
_entity_poly.pdbx_strand_id
1 'polypeptide(L)'
;MNRVSQAIELFDQHRYSEALSEIEAAKKEGVVSFDLYLYQGRILQKMSQYGPAINSYTRAMEIDPNDSRPENEIQLIKNILSITNNFYYENPYTDMELIDKL
;
A
#
# COMPACT_ATOMS: atom_id res chain seq x y z
N MET A 1 -2.66 -18.36 -18.91
CA MET A 1 -2.46 -16.94 -18.56
C MET A 1 -1.87 -16.91 -17.16
N ASN A 2 -0.85 -16.10 -16.91
CA ASN A 2 -0.27 -15.93 -15.58
C ASN A 2 -1.19 -15.00 -14.77
N ARG A 3 -1.67 -15.45 -13.61
CA ARG A 3 -2.58 -14.66 -12.75
C ARG A 3 -1.97 -13.34 -12.31
N VAL A 4 -0.66 -13.28 -12.12
CA VAL A 4 0.03 -12.03 -11.79
C VAL A 4 -0.09 -11.04 -12.95
N SER A 5 0.12 -11.50 -14.19
CA SER A 5 -0.07 -10.65 -15.39
C SER A 5 -1.51 -10.17 -15.53
N GLN A 6 -2.49 -11.04 -15.27
CA GLN A 6 -3.91 -10.65 -15.27
C GLN A 6 -4.23 -9.61 -14.18
N ALA A 7 -3.64 -9.75 -12.98
CA ALA A 7 -3.80 -8.76 -11.92
C ALA A 7 -3.23 -7.40 -12.32
N ILE A 8 -2.10 -7.37 -13.04
CA ILE A 8 -1.49 -6.15 -13.57
C ILE A 8 -2.41 -5.48 -14.59
N GLU A 9 -2.95 -6.24 -15.54
CA GLU A 9 -3.90 -5.73 -16.53
C GLU A 9 -5.17 -5.16 -15.87
N LEU A 10 -5.69 -5.83 -14.85
CA LEU A 10 -6.85 -5.36 -14.06
C LEU A 10 -6.51 -4.09 -13.27
N PHE A 11 -5.29 -4.00 -12.73
CA PHE A 11 -4.81 -2.80 -12.06
C PHE A 11 -4.75 -1.60 -13.00
N ASP A 12 -4.23 -1.79 -14.22
CA ASP A 12 -4.18 -0.72 -15.24
C ASP A 12 -5.59 -0.28 -15.67
N GLN A 13 -6.57 -1.20 -15.62
CA GLN A 13 -7.99 -0.91 -15.80
C GLN A 13 -8.67 -0.29 -14.56
N HIS A 14 -7.93 -0.01 -13.49
CA HIS A 14 -8.43 0.52 -12.22
C HIS A 14 -9.42 -0.41 -11.48
N ARG A 15 -9.45 -1.70 -11.83
CA ARG A 15 -10.32 -2.72 -11.23
C ARG A 15 -9.64 -3.37 -10.03
N TYR A 16 -9.39 -2.57 -9.00
CA TYR A 16 -8.51 -2.94 -7.87
C TYR A 16 -8.96 -4.17 -7.09
N SER A 17 -10.26 -4.31 -6.81
CA SER A 17 -10.79 -5.47 -6.08
C SER A 17 -10.58 -6.79 -6.84
N GLU A 18 -10.75 -6.75 -8.16
CA GLU A 18 -10.56 -7.93 -9.02
C GLU A 18 -9.07 -8.24 -9.18
N ALA A 19 -8.24 -7.22 -9.35
CA ALA A 19 -6.79 -7.36 -9.36
C ALA A 19 -6.29 -8.02 -8.06
N LEU A 20 -6.80 -7.60 -6.90
CA LEU A 20 -6.44 -8.19 -5.61
C LEU A 20 -6.89 -9.66 -5.51
N SER A 21 -8.06 -9.99 -6.05
CA SER A 21 -8.54 -11.38 -6.11
C SER A 21 -7.60 -12.27 -6.91
N GLU A 22 -7.09 -11.81 -8.06
CA GLU A 22 -6.12 -12.56 -8.86
C GLU A 22 -4.77 -12.70 -8.14
N ILE A 23 -4.31 -11.68 -7.42
CA ILE A 23 -3.11 -11.77 -6.56
C ILE A 23 -3.29 -12.82 -5.48
N GLU A 24 -4.42 -12.83 -4.77
CA GLU A 24 -4.66 -13.80 -3.70
C GLU A 24 -4.83 -15.23 -4.24
N ALA A 25 -5.40 -15.38 -5.43
CA ALA A 25 -5.43 -16.67 -6.14
C ALA A 25 -4.00 -17.14 -6.50
N ALA A 26 -3.16 -16.26 -7.04
CA ALA A 26 -1.76 -16.57 -7.35
C ALA A 26 -0.97 -17.00 -6.11
N LYS A 27 -1.17 -16.31 -4.97
CA LYS A 27 -0.55 -16.70 -3.69
C LYS A 27 -1.00 -18.07 -3.21
N LYS A 28 -2.29 -18.43 -3.35
CA LYS A 28 -2.81 -19.76 -3.03
C LYS A 28 -2.21 -20.87 -3.90
N GLU A 29 -1.84 -20.54 -5.13
CA GLU A 29 -1.12 -21.42 -6.05
C GLU A 29 0.39 -21.51 -5.72
N GLY A 30 0.85 -20.82 -4.68
CA GLY A 30 2.25 -20.83 -4.24
C GLY A 30 3.14 -19.89 -5.04
N VAL A 31 2.58 -18.98 -5.83
CA VAL A 31 3.36 -18.00 -6.58
C VAL A 31 4.02 -17.02 -5.61
N VAL A 32 5.33 -16.90 -5.72
CA VAL A 32 6.16 -15.95 -4.96
C VAL A 32 7.06 -15.26 -5.98
N SER A 33 6.79 -13.99 -6.27
CA SER A 33 7.59 -13.20 -7.20
C SER A 33 7.59 -11.72 -6.82
N PHE A 34 8.61 -11.00 -7.27
CA PHE A 34 8.73 -9.57 -7.05
C PHE A 34 7.47 -8.82 -7.54
N ASP A 35 7.04 -9.08 -8.78
CA ASP A 35 5.88 -8.39 -9.39
C ASP A 35 4.58 -8.65 -8.62
N LEU A 36 4.39 -9.87 -8.10
CA LEU A 36 3.21 -10.21 -7.30
C LEU A 36 3.10 -9.30 -6.08
N TYR A 37 4.19 -9.15 -5.32
CA TYR A 37 4.18 -8.34 -4.11
C TYR A 37 4.21 -6.83 -4.39
N LEU A 38 4.92 -6.40 -5.45
CA LEU A 38 4.91 -5.00 -5.87
C LEU A 38 3.49 -4.56 -6.28
N TYR A 39 2.80 -5.32 -7.13
CA TYR A 39 1.46 -4.97 -7.55
C TYR A 39 0.43 -5.17 -6.44
N GLN A 40 0.60 -6.16 -5.55
CA GLN A 40 -0.23 -6.26 -4.35
C GLN A 40 -0.18 -4.96 -3.53
N GLY A 41 1.03 -4.44 -3.29
CA GLY A 41 1.22 -3.16 -2.59
C GLY A 41 0.53 -2.01 -3.28
N ARG A 42 0.68 -1.89 -4.61
CA ARG A 42 0.05 -0.83 -5.42
C ARG A 42 -1.47 -0.88 -5.37
N ILE A 43 -2.04 -2.07 -5.50
CA ILE A 43 -3.49 -2.30 -5.43
C ILE A 43 -4.01 -1.87 -4.06
N LEU A 44 -3.38 -2.34 -2.97
CA LEU A 44 -3.77 -2.00 -1.61
C LEU A 44 -3.62 -0.50 -1.32
N GLN A 45 -2.57 0.14 -1.81
CA GLN A 45 -2.37 1.58 -1.71
C GLN A 45 -3.48 2.36 -2.44
N LYS A 46 -3.89 1.94 -3.65
CA LYS A 46 -5.02 2.56 -4.36
C LYS A 46 -6.35 2.38 -3.63
N MET A 47 -6.48 1.31 -2.83
CA MET A 47 -7.61 1.07 -1.94
C MET A 47 -7.45 1.77 -0.56
N SER A 48 -6.45 2.64 -0.38
CA SER A 48 -6.12 3.32 0.89
C SER A 48 -5.78 2.37 2.06
N GLN A 49 -5.42 1.12 1.77
CA GLN A 49 -4.99 0.13 2.76
C GLN A 49 -3.47 0.21 2.95
N TYR A 50 -3.01 1.31 3.54
CA TYR A 50 -1.59 1.67 3.59
C TYR A 50 -0.71 0.69 4.40
N GLY A 51 -1.18 0.19 5.55
CA GLY A 51 -0.44 -0.79 6.35
C GLY A 51 -0.16 -2.09 5.57
N PRO A 52 -1.22 -2.76 5.06
CA PRO A 52 -1.06 -3.92 4.17
C PRO A 52 -0.19 -3.64 2.94
N ALA A 53 -0.32 -2.46 2.32
CA ALA A 53 0.50 -2.07 1.18
C ALA A 53 2.00 -2.05 1.51
N ILE A 54 2.38 -1.43 2.65
CA ILE A 54 3.77 -1.40 3.11
C ILE A 54 4.31 -2.81 3.36
N ASN A 55 3.51 -3.70 3.95
CA ASN A 55 3.91 -5.10 4.15
C ASN A 55 4.21 -5.80 2.83
N SER A 56 3.36 -5.61 1.81
CA SER A 56 3.60 -6.17 0.47
C SER A 56 4.84 -5.59 -0.19
N TYR A 57 5.07 -4.27 -0.13
CA TYR A 57 6.29 -3.67 -0.65
C TYR A 57 7.55 -4.17 0.06
N THR A 58 7.49 -4.37 1.37
CA THR A 58 8.60 -4.96 2.14
C THR A 58 8.93 -6.37 1.64
N ARG A 59 7.91 -7.19 1.35
CA ARG A 59 8.13 -8.52 0.73
C ARG A 59 8.73 -8.44 -0.66
N ALA A 60 8.38 -7.44 -1.47
CA ALA A 60 9.01 -7.23 -2.77
C ALA A 60 10.50 -6.91 -2.63
N MET A 61 10.89 -6.09 -1.65
CA MET A 61 12.30 -5.78 -1.35
C MET A 61 13.09 -6.98 -0.83
N GLU A 62 12.44 -7.91 -0.11
CA GLU A 62 13.09 -9.17 0.29
C GLU A 62 13.44 -10.07 -0.91
N ILE A 63 12.65 -9.99 -2.00
CA ILE A 63 12.85 -10.79 -3.21
C ILE A 63 13.88 -10.15 -4.15
N ASP A 64 13.76 -8.83 -4.39
CA ASP A 64 14.75 -8.06 -5.13
C ASP A 64 15.15 -6.80 -4.34
N PRO A 65 16.25 -6.90 -3.55
CA PRO A 65 16.73 -5.79 -2.74
C PRO A 65 17.32 -4.62 -3.55
N ASN A 66 17.61 -4.81 -4.84
CA ASN A 66 18.24 -3.78 -5.67
C ASN A 66 17.23 -2.89 -6.38
N ASP A 67 15.94 -3.27 -6.37
CA ASP A 67 14.89 -2.49 -7.00
C ASP A 67 14.35 -1.41 -6.05
N SER A 68 14.46 -0.15 -6.47
CA SER A 68 14.05 0.99 -5.65
C SER A 68 12.54 1.26 -5.70
N ARG A 69 11.76 0.61 -6.57
CA ARG A 69 10.32 0.89 -6.74
C ARG A 69 9.55 0.68 -5.42
N PRO A 70 9.68 -0.44 -4.70
CA PRO A 70 8.92 -0.64 -3.46
C PRO A 70 9.26 0.39 -2.38
N GLU A 71 10.54 0.76 -2.23
CA GLU A 71 10.98 1.79 -1.26
C GLU A 71 10.36 3.15 -1.59
N ASN A 72 10.38 3.54 -2.86
CA ASN A 72 9.76 4.79 -3.31
C ASN A 72 8.25 4.84 -3.01
N GLU A 73 7.54 3.72 -3.21
CA GLU A 73 6.10 3.63 -2.92
C GLU A 73 5.84 3.70 -1.39
N ILE A 74 6.66 3.06 -0.56
CA ILE A 74 6.58 3.17 0.90
C ILE A 74 6.81 4.61 1.34
N GLN A 75 7.80 5.31 0.76
CA GLN A 75 8.07 6.70 1.11
C GLN A 75 6.90 7.61 0.73
N LEU A 76 6.26 7.38 -0.41
CA LEU A 76 5.05 8.09 -0.81
C LEU A 76 3.92 7.89 0.21
N ILE A 77 3.69 6.66 0.67
CA ILE A 77 2.69 6.36 1.71
C ILE A 77 3.00 7.10 3.00
N LYS A 78 4.26 7.09 3.46
CA LYS A 78 4.67 7.83 4.67
C LYS A 78 4.41 9.32 4.55
N ASN A 79 4.68 9.90 3.39
CA ASN A 79 4.41 11.31 3.14
C ASN A 79 2.90 11.60 3.19
N ILE A 80 2.06 10.77 2.56
CA ILE A 80 0.59 10.90 2.64
C ILE A 80 0.10 10.84 4.08
N LEU A 81 0.57 9.87 4.86
CA LEU A 81 0.18 9.70 6.25
C LEU A 81 0.66 10.87 7.13
N SER A 82 1.89 11.33 6.94
CA SER A 82 2.43 12.50 7.65
C SER A 82 1.62 13.77 7.35
N ILE A 83 1.23 13.96 6.09
CA ILE A 83 0.37 15.08 5.67
C ILE A 83 -0.99 15.00 6.36
N THR A 84 -1.64 13.83 6.32
CA THR A 84 -2.93 13.65 7.00
C THR A 84 -2.83 13.94 8.48
N ASN A 85 -1.77 13.45 9.15
CA ASN A 85 -1.55 13.68 10.57
C ASN A 85 -1.42 15.18 10.89
N ASN A 86 -0.67 15.94 10.08
CA ASN A 86 -0.51 17.38 10.28
C ASN A 86 -1.83 18.15 10.16
N PHE A 87 -2.69 17.79 9.19
CA PHE A 87 -4.02 18.41 9.06
C PHE A 87 -4.95 18.14 10.24
N TYR A 88 -4.80 17.02 10.95
CA TYR A 88 -5.61 16.72 12.14
C TYR A 88 -5.13 17.47 13.40
N TYR A 89 -3.85 17.82 13.50
CA TYR A 89 -3.32 18.60 14.63
C TYR A 89 -3.34 20.12 14.41
N GLU A 90 -3.47 20.60 13.16
CA GLU A 90 -3.67 22.02 12.86
C GLU A 90 -5.14 22.46 12.91
N ASN A 91 -6.02 21.74 13.62
CA ASN A 91 -7.37 22.22 13.91
C ASN A 91 -7.41 22.93 15.26
N PRO A 92 -7.21 24.27 15.32
CA PRO A 92 -7.21 25.06 16.56
C PRO A 92 -8.56 25.08 17.29
N TYR A 93 -9.60 24.43 16.77
CA TYR A 93 -10.91 24.31 17.41
C TYR A 93 -11.05 23.11 18.35
N THR A 94 -10.05 22.24 18.46
CA THR A 94 -10.15 21.02 19.32
C THR A 94 -9.33 21.09 20.61
N ASP A 95 -8.38 22.03 20.72
CA ASP A 95 -7.47 22.15 21.88
C ASP A 95 -7.83 23.32 22.82
N MET A 96 -9.13 23.64 22.97
CA MET A 96 -9.57 24.71 23.89
C MET A 96 -10.32 24.20 25.14
N GLU A 97 -10.31 22.90 25.45
CA GLU A 97 -10.93 22.35 26.67
C GLU A 97 -10.11 21.27 27.40
N LEU A 98 -8.78 21.39 27.45
CA LEU A 98 -7.98 20.53 28.34
C LEU A 98 -6.78 21.21 28.99
N ILE A 99 -6.91 22.50 29.32
CA ILE A 99 -6.06 23.17 30.31
C ILE A 99 -6.97 23.70 31.41
N ASP A 100 -7.40 22.80 32.29
CA ASP A 100 -7.77 23.15 33.67
C ASP A 100 -7.75 21.88 34.54
N LYS A 101 -6.53 21.47 34.92
CA LYS A 101 -6.21 20.79 36.19
C LYS A 101 -4.71 20.47 36.28
N LEU A 102 -3.93 21.49 36.64
CA LEU A 102 -2.74 21.35 37.49
C LEU A 102 -2.74 22.50 38.50
#